data_AF-A0A9X3Z825-F1
#
_entry.id   AF-A0A9X3Z825-F1
#
_cell.length_a   1.000
_cell.length_b   1.000
_cell.length_c   1.000
_cell.angle_alpha   90.00
_cell.angle_beta   90.00
_cell.angle_gamma   90.00
#
_symmetry.space_group_name_H-M   'P 1'
#
loop_
_entity.id
_entity.type
_entity.pdbx_description
1 polymer ?
#
loop_
_entity_poly.entity_id
_entity_poly.type
_entity_poly.pdbx_seq_one_letter_code
_entity_poly.pdbx_strand_id
1 'polypeptide(L)'
;MIFWLIALAVIALAVLVGVANRLPVELSLAPVPFSLTVPLYLVIFASVFFGLILGWSVTHASAFLKRRRAAEADRNFDATLRR
;
A
#
# COMPACT_ATOMS: atom_id res chain seq x y z
N MET A 1 11.48 -9.41 9.17
CA MET A 1 12.72 -9.32 8.38
C MET A 1 12.47 -9.66 6.91
N ILE A 2 11.85 -10.82 6.60
CA ILE A 2 11.50 -11.25 5.22
C ILE A 2 10.70 -10.22 4.40
N PHE A 3 9.75 -9.50 5.01
CA PHE A 3 8.98 -8.47 4.30
C PHE A 3 9.85 -7.42 3.61
N TRP A 4 10.92 -6.96 4.27
CA TRP A 4 11.82 -5.95 3.71
C TRP A 4 12.63 -6.48 2.52
N LEU A 5 12.99 -7.77 2.54
CA LEU A 5 13.65 -8.41 1.41
C LEU A 5 12.72 -8.53 0.20
N ILE A 6 11.45 -8.90 0.43
CA ILE A 6 10.44 -8.96 -0.62
C ILE A 6 10.18 -7.57 -1.21
N ALA A 7 10.00 -6.56 -0.36
CA ALA A 7 9.78 -5.18 -0.80
C ALA A 7 10.97 -4.68 -1.64
N LEU A 8 12.20 -4.93 -1.19
CA LEU A 8 13.40 -4.56 -1.93
C LEU A 8 13.47 -5.26 -3.30
N ALA A 9 13.19 -6.56 -3.36
CA ALA A 9 13.18 -7.32 -4.60
C ALA A 9 12.12 -6.80 -5.59
N VAL A 10 10.91 -6.51 -5.10
CA VAL A 10 9.84 -5.92 -5.91
C VAL A 10 10.23 -4.54 -6.46
N ILE A 11 10.82 -3.68 -5.62
CA ILE A 11 11.28 -2.35 -6.03
C ILE A 11 12.40 -2.48 -7.07
N ALA A 12 13.39 -3.34 -6.83
CA ALA A 12 14.50 -3.56 -7.76
C ALA A 12 14.01 -4.06 -9.12
N LEU A 13 13.07 -5.02 -9.13
CA LEU A 13 12.45 -5.53 -10.36
C LEU A 13 11.67 -4.42 -11.09
N ALA A 14 10.87 -3.65 -10.37
CA ALA A 14 10.13 -2.52 -10.93
C ALA A 14 11.07 -1.50 -11.59
N VAL A 15 12.18 -1.16 -10.93
CA VAL A 15 13.19 -0.24 -11.46
C VAL A 15 13.86 -0.83 -12.70
N LEU A 16 14.27 -2.09 -12.66
CA LEU A 16 14.92 -2.75 -13.80
C LEU A 16 14.01 -2.77 -15.03
N VAL A 17 12.76 -3.18 -14.86
CA VAL A 17 11.76 -3.20 -15.93
C VAL A 17 11.52 -1.79 -16.46
N GLY A 18 11.37 -0.79 -15.58
CA GLY A 18 11.15 0.59 -15.98
C GLY A 18 12.34 1.23 -16.71
N VAL A 19 13.56 0.94 -16.28
CA VAL A 19 14.80 1.46 -16.91
C VAL A 19 15.05 0.78 -18.26
N ALA A 20 14.82 -0.53 -18.35
CA ALA A 20 15.04 -1.30 -19.57
C ALA A 20 13.93 -1.09 -20.61
N ASN A 21 12.70 -0.82 -20.18
CA ASN A 21 11.53 -0.67 -21.04
C ASN A 21 10.97 0.76 -20.91
N ARG A 22 11.64 1.71 -21.57
CA ARG A 22 11.22 3.12 -21.60
C ARG A 22 10.21 3.43 -22.70
N LEU A 23 9.76 2.42 -23.43
CA LEU A 23 8.80 2.61 -24.50
C LEU A 23 7.51 3.24 -23.95
N PRO A 24 6.94 4.22 -24.68
CA PRO A 24 5.64 4.77 -24.34
C PRO A 24 4.57 3.68 -24.49
N VAL A 25 3.67 3.61 -23.52
CA VAL A 25 2.52 2.70 -23.49
C VAL A 25 1.26 3.55 -23.43
N GLU A 26 0.27 3.19 -24.24
CA GLU A 26 -1.05 3.78 -24.17
C GLU A 26 -1.86 3.09 -23.06
N LEU A 27 -2.25 3.84 -22.04
CA LEU A 27 -3.22 3.42 -21.06
C LEU A 27 -4.59 3.92 -21.49
N SER A 28 -5.49 3.00 -21.87
CA SER A 28 -6.89 3.32 -22.19
C SER A 28 -7.83 2.73 -21.15
N LEU A 29 -8.79 3.53 -20.70
CA LEU A 29 -9.77 3.15 -19.68
C LEU A 29 -11.12 2.87 -20.33
N ALA A 30 -11.29 1.73 -20.99
CA ALA A 30 -12.58 1.37 -21.57
C ALA A 30 -13.66 1.16 -20.49
N PRO A 31 -14.93 1.59 -20.70
CA PRO A 31 -15.48 2.23 -21.91
C PRO A 31 -15.33 3.77 -21.93
N VAL A 32 -14.70 4.37 -20.93
CA VAL A 32 -14.47 5.81 -20.85
C VAL A 32 -13.51 6.22 -21.99
N PRO A 33 -13.81 7.25 -22.81
CA PRO A 33 -12.94 7.69 -23.91
C PRO A 33 -11.75 8.49 -23.38
N PHE A 34 -11.00 7.90 -22.46
CA PHE A 34 -9.80 8.46 -21.86
C PHE A 34 -8.62 7.54 -22.19
N SER A 35 -7.65 8.10 -22.90
CA SER A 35 -6.36 7.47 -23.16
C SER A 35 -5.23 8.40 -22.75
N LEU A 36 -4.19 7.83 -22.16
CA LEU A 36 -3.01 8.55 -21.73
C LEU A 36 -1.78 7.76 -22.15
N THR A 37 -0.93 8.38 -22.97
CA THR A 37 0.36 7.79 -23.34
C THR A 37 1.40 8.18 -22.30
N VAL A 38 1.93 7.20 -21.59
CA VAL A 38 2.98 7.40 -20.57
C VAL A 38 4.08 6.36 -20.75
N PRO A 39 5.33 6.67 -20.36
CA PRO A 39 6.35 5.65 -20.24
C PRO A 39 5.94 4.51 -19.30
N LEU A 40 6.25 3.26 -19.65
CA LEU A 40 5.89 2.08 -18.86
C LEU A 40 6.38 2.15 -17.40
N TYR A 41 7.54 2.74 -17.16
CA TYR A 41 8.07 2.88 -15.80
C TYR A 41 7.14 3.67 -14.87
N LEU A 42 6.40 4.67 -15.39
CA LEU A 42 5.44 5.44 -14.58
C LEU A 42 4.29 4.55 -14.12
N VAL A 43 3.79 3.68 -15.01
CA VAL A 43 2.68 2.77 -14.72
C VAL A 43 3.07 1.79 -13.62
N ILE A 44 4.25 1.18 -13.76
CA ILE A 44 4.76 0.21 -12.79
C ILE A 44 5.00 0.87 -11.43
N PHE A 45 5.69 2.01 -11.41
CA PHE A 45 5.97 2.72 -10.16
C PHE A 45 4.70 3.22 -9.47
N ALA A 46 3.75 3.79 -10.22
CA ALA A 46 2.47 4.20 -9.67
C ALA A 46 1.75 3.00 -9.04
N SER A 47 1.70 1.86 -9.73
CA SER A 47 1.04 0.64 -9.22
C SER A 47 1.66 0.13 -7.92
N VAL A 48 2.99 0.05 -7.86
CA VAL A 48 3.72 -0.34 -6.64
C VAL A 48 3.46 0.65 -5.51
N PHE A 49 3.53 1.95 -5.80
CA PHE A 49 3.32 3.02 -4.83
C PHE A 49 1.90 2.99 -4.24
N PHE A 50 0.87 2.79 -5.08
CA PHE A 50 -0.51 2.59 -4.63
C PHE A 50 -0.63 1.37 -3.72
N GLY A 51 -0.01 0.25 -4.08
CA GLY A 51 0.03 -0.95 -3.22
C GLY A 51 0.64 -0.68 -1.85
N LEU A 52 1.73 0.09 -1.79
CA LEU A 52 2.37 0.49 -0.54
C LEU A 52 1.48 1.41 0.30
N ILE A 53 0.84 2.41 -0.31
CA ILE A 53 -0.08 3.31 0.40
C ILE A 53 -1.25 2.52 1.00
N LEU A 54 -1.86 1.64 0.21
CA LEU A 54 -2.99 0.83 0.67
C LEU A 54 -2.57 -0.10 1.82
N GLY A 55 -1.44 -0.80 1.66
CA GLY A 55 -0.88 -1.66 2.70
C GLY A 55 -0.59 -0.88 3.99
N TRP A 56 0.10 0.25 3.87
CA TRP A 56 0.41 1.14 5.00
C TRP A 56 -0.86 1.62 5.71
N SER A 57 -1.86 2.09 4.96
CA SER A 57 -3.12 2.62 5.48
C SER A 57 -3.90 1.57 6.26
N VAL A 58 -4.06 0.35 5.70
CA VAL A 58 -4.76 -0.75 6.36
C VAL A 58 -4.06 -1.15 7.66
N THR A 59 -2.73 -1.26 7.62
CA THR A 59 -1.95 -1.66 8.80
C THR A 59 -2.07 -0.61 9.92
N HIS A 60 -2.01 0.68 9.58
CA HIS A 60 -2.13 1.77 10.56
C HIS A 60 -3.54 1.89 11.14
N ALA A 61 -4.57 1.75 10.30
CA ALA A 61 -5.95 1.75 10.76
C ALA A 61 -6.21 0.61 11.76
N SER A 62 -5.69 -0.59 11.47
CA SER A 62 -5.84 -1.75 12.37
C SER A 62 -5.13 -1.53 13.72
N ALA A 63 -3.94 -0.93 13.70
CA ALA A 63 -3.19 -0.62 14.92
C ALA A 63 -3.89 0.44 15.77
N PHE A 64 -4.46 1.48 15.14
CA PHE A 64 -5.23 2.51 15.81
C PHE A 64 -6.48 1.94 16.48
N LEU A 65 -7.25 1.10 15.78
CA LEU A 65 -8.44 0.44 16.32
C LEU A 65 -8.11 -0.48 17.50
N LYS A 66 -7.01 -1.25 17.43
CA LYS A 66 -6.56 -2.10 18.54
C LYS A 66 -6.22 -1.28 19.79
N ARG A 67 -5.54 -0.13 19.63
CA ARG A 67 -5.21 0.77 20.74
C ARG A 67 -6.46 1.34 21.41
N ARG A 68 -7.46 1.75 20.62
CA ARG A 68 -8.75 2.23 21.15
C ARG A 68 -9.48 1.17 21.97
N ARG A 69 -9.54 -0.07 21.46
CA ARG A 69 -10.17 -1.19 22.17
C ARG A 69 -9.44 -1.58 23.46
N ALA A 70 -8.11 -1.51 23.48
CA ALA A 70 -7.34 -1.73 24.70
C ALA A 70 -7.67 -0.68 25.77
N ALA A 71 -7.75 0.60 25.39
CA ALA A 71 -8.13 1.68 26.31
C ALA A 71 -9.57 1.53 26.86
N GLU A 72 -10.50 0.97 26.08
CA GLU A 72 -11.87 0.68 26.54
C GLU A 72 -11.92 -0.56 27.47
N ALA A 73 -11.11 -1.58 27.19
CA ALA A 73 -11.04 -2.79 28.01
C ALA A 73 -10.47 -2.52 29.41
N ASP A 74 -9.43 -1.67 29.52
CA ASP A 74 -8.84 -1.28 30.81
C ASP A 74 -9.86 -0.58 31.72
N ARG A 75 -10.74 0.25 31.16
CA ARG A 75 -11.79 0.95 31.92
C ARG A 75 -12.83 0.00 32.50
N ASN A 76 -13.16 -1.07 31.78
CA ASN A 76 -14.11 -2.09 32.26
C ASN A 76 -13.47 -3.00 33.32
N PHE A 77 -12.17 -3.30 33.19
CA PHE A 77 -11.45 -4.13 34.16
C PHE A 77 -11.34 -3.45 35.54
N ASP A 78 -11.04 -2.16 35.56
CA ASP A 78 -10.94 -1.37 36.81
C ASP A 78 -12.33 -1.22 37.49
N ALA A 79 -13.40 -1.14 36.69
CA ALA A 79 -14.77 -1.11 37.21
C ALA A 79 -15.21 -2.44 37.86
N THR A 80 -14.70 -3.58 37.39
CA THR A 80 -15.00 -4.90 37.98
C THR A 80 -14.25 -5.18 39.29
N LEU A 81 -13.06 -4.61 39.50
CA LEU A 81 -12.27 -4.81 40.73
C LEU A 81 -12.73 -3.95 41.91
N ARG A 82 -13.56 -2.92 41.65
CA ARG A 82 -14.10 -2.02 42.68
C ARG A 82 -15.42 -2.50 43.32
N ARG A 83 -15.92 -3.69 42.97
CA ARG A 83 -17.12 -4.32 43.55
C ARG A 83 -16.73 -5.46 44.46
#